data_AF-A0AAD3M6F9-F1
#
_entry.id   AF-A0AAD3M6F9-F1
#
_cell.length_a   1.000
_cell.length_b   1.000
_cell.length_c   1.000
_cell.angle_alpha   90.00
_cell.angle_beta   90.00
_cell.angle_gamma   90.00
#
_symmetry.space_group_name_H-M   'P 1'
#
loop_
_entity.id
_entity.type
_entity.pdbx_description
1 polymer ?
#
loop_
_entity_poly.entity_id
_entity_poly.type
_entity_poly.pdbx_seq_one_letter_code
_entity_poly.pdbx_strand_id
1 'polypeptide(L)'
;MTALLQHPGYEEERLQRVAEQLPCREVQAGLLLSLMGQPQQYSYPSIFIYGHRASGKSHVMHVLLKELELPHATVSCVECVSVALLFEQVLLSFFGCDAASLLPHSPSLSDFVRIYKQQCSQSPAKQTRYIVMEKAELLRDTDANLLPALLRLQELVEDNITVILLSEIAWDKFRPNTGCFEPLLLHFPDYSKGELQQILSQDRHPSYSAELYSSYINILLGVFYSVCRDLRELHHLSSVGAGAANGEKEQGPLRE
;
A
#
# COMPACT_ATOMS: atom_id res chain seq x y z
N MET A 1 -6.23 20.24 -9.90
CA MET A 1 -5.97 19.07 -9.02
C MET A 1 -5.17 17.99 -9.75
N THR A 2 -5.37 17.78 -11.06
CA THR A 2 -4.57 16.86 -11.91
C THR A 2 -3.11 17.24 -12.19
N ALA A 3 -2.68 18.48 -11.95
CA ALA A 3 -1.32 18.93 -12.26
C ALA A 3 -0.20 18.27 -11.42
N LEU A 4 -0.54 17.72 -10.24
CA LEU A 4 0.45 17.07 -9.35
C LEU A 4 0.77 15.62 -9.73
N LEU A 5 0.00 15.02 -10.65
CA LEU A 5 0.19 13.66 -11.12
C LEU A 5 0.80 13.60 -12.52
N GLN A 6 1.13 14.74 -13.14
CA GLN A 6 1.73 14.77 -14.47
C GLN A 6 3.21 14.38 -14.39
N HIS A 7 3.53 13.14 -14.76
CA HIS A 7 4.91 12.67 -14.84
C HIS A 7 5.21 12.20 -16.27
N PRO A 8 6.30 12.68 -16.92
CA PRO A 8 6.56 12.44 -18.35
C PRO A 8 6.90 10.98 -18.72
N GLY A 9 6.84 10.05 -17.76
CA GLY A 9 7.11 8.62 -17.97
C GLY A 9 5.87 7.73 -18.04
N TYR A 10 4.67 8.25 -17.79
CA TYR A 10 3.43 7.48 -17.69
C TYR A 10 2.32 8.08 -18.55
N GLU A 11 1.44 7.22 -19.07
CA GLU A 11 0.29 7.67 -19.87
C GLU A 11 -0.70 8.48 -19.03
N GLU A 12 -1.13 9.63 -19.55
CA GLU A 12 -2.03 10.55 -18.83
C GLU A 12 -3.38 9.90 -18.48
N GLU A 13 -3.87 8.97 -19.30
CA GLU A 13 -5.10 8.22 -19.03
C GLU A 13 -4.99 7.34 -17.77
N ARG A 14 -3.83 6.71 -17.56
CA ARG A 14 -3.59 5.89 -16.36
C ARG A 14 -3.50 6.77 -15.11
N LEU A 15 -2.84 7.92 -15.23
CA LEU A 15 -2.73 8.89 -14.15
C LEU A 15 -4.10 9.48 -13.76
N GLN A 16 -5.00 9.65 -14.72
CA GLN A 16 -6.39 10.04 -14.45
C GLN A 16 -7.15 8.95 -13.69
N ARG A 17 -7.04 7.67 -14.09
CA ARG A 17 -7.65 6.55 -13.35
C ARG A 17 -7.16 6.44 -11.91
N VAL A 18 -5.85 6.65 -11.71
CA VAL A 18 -5.27 6.70 -10.36
C VAL A 18 -5.86 7.85 -9.55
N ALA A 19 -6.02 9.03 -10.15
CA ALA A 19 -6.63 10.18 -9.47
C ALA A 19 -8.10 9.93 -9.08
N GLU A 20 -8.86 9.28 -9.95
CA GLU A 20 -10.25 8.92 -9.70
C GLU A 20 -10.40 7.89 -8.57
N GLN A 21 -9.49 6.92 -8.49
CA GLN A 21 -9.51 5.88 -7.46
C GLN A 21 -8.93 6.35 -6.11
N LEU A 22 -8.16 7.43 -6.07
CA LEU A 22 -7.47 7.91 -4.87
C LEU A 22 -7.95 9.29 -4.41
N PRO A 23 -9.21 9.42 -3.97
CA PRO A 23 -9.72 10.69 -3.45
C PRO A 23 -8.90 11.14 -2.23
N CYS A 24 -8.61 12.43 -2.17
CA CYS A 24 -7.90 13.08 -1.05
C CYS A 24 -6.45 12.61 -0.81
N ARG A 25 -5.84 11.88 -1.77
CA ARG A 25 -4.43 11.40 -1.68
C ARG A 25 -3.55 11.79 -2.86
N GLU A 26 -3.98 12.81 -3.60
CA GLU A 26 -3.30 13.34 -4.78
C GLU A 26 -1.85 13.77 -4.47
N VAL A 27 -1.63 14.43 -3.34
CA VAL A 27 -0.29 14.94 -2.95
C VAL A 27 0.67 13.79 -2.65
N GLN A 28 0.23 12.78 -1.88
CA GLN A 28 1.06 11.62 -1.54
C GLN A 28 1.32 10.76 -2.77
N ALA A 29 0.31 10.56 -3.63
CA ALA A 29 0.45 9.85 -4.89
C ALA A 29 1.43 10.58 -5.84
N GLY A 30 1.29 11.90 -6.00
CA GLY A 30 2.21 12.71 -6.81
C GLY A 30 3.65 12.69 -6.30
N LEU A 31 3.84 12.73 -4.98
CA LEU A 31 5.17 12.58 -4.38
C LEU A 31 5.76 11.20 -4.65
N LEU A 32 4.98 10.13 -4.46
CA LEU A 32 5.42 8.76 -4.76
C LEU A 32 5.80 8.60 -6.24
N LEU A 33 4.99 9.13 -7.15
CA LEU A 33 5.26 9.11 -8.59
C LEU A 33 6.54 9.87 -8.94
N SER A 34 6.75 11.03 -8.34
CA SER A 34 7.97 11.83 -8.54
C SER A 34 9.21 11.10 -8.03
N LEU A 35 9.08 10.32 -6.95
CA LEU A 35 10.18 9.53 -6.37
C LEU A 35 10.48 8.27 -7.19
N MET A 36 9.45 7.62 -7.71
CA MET A 36 9.58 6.45 -8.61
C MET A 36 10.18 6.84 -9.96
N GLY A 37 9.96 8.07 -10.41
CA GLY A 37 10.55 8.60 -11.63
C GLY A 37 10.04 7.89 -12.87
N GLN A 38 10.91 7.70 -13.86
CA GLN A 38 10.59 6.88 -15.03
C GLN A 38 10.85 5.39 -14.73
N PRO A 39 10.08 4.45 -15.31
CA PRO A 39 10.23 3.02 -15.03
C PRO A 39 11.64 2.47 -15.28
N GLN A 40 12.42 3.05 -16.20
CA GLN A 40 13.77 2.61 -16.54
C GLN A 40 14.87 3.22 -15.66
N GLN A 41 14.54 4.26 -14.88
CA GLN A 41 15.50 4.95 -14.02
C GLN A 41 15.65 4.20 -12.70
N TYR A 42 16.84 4.29 -12.10
CA TYR A 42 17.04 3.78 -10.74
C TYR A 42 16.29 4.66 -9.75
N SER A 43 15.35 4.04 -9.04
CA SER A 43 14.65 4.65 -7.91
C SER A 43 15.46 4.48 -6.62
N TYR A 44 15.07 5.20 -5.57
CA TYR A 44 15.70 5.12 -4.26
C TYR A 44 15.63 3.65 -3.72
N PRO A 45 16.69 3.13 -3.08
CA PRO A 45 16.76 1.71 -2.69
C PRO A 45 15.63 1.27 -1.76
N SER A 46 15.30 2.12 -0.77
CA SER A 46 14.27 1.82 0.22
C SER A 46 13.45 3.05 0.61
N ILE A 47 12.12 2.90 0.57
CA ILE A 47 11.16 3.94 0.93
C ILE A 47 10.38 3.44 2.14
N PHE A 48 10.29 4.25 3.19
CA PHE A 48 9.55 3.92 4.40
C PHE A 48 8.33 4.83 4.53
N ILE A 49 7.15 4.23 4.39
CA ILE A 49 5.87 4.92 4.45
C ILE A 49 5.21 4.63 5.80
N TYR A 50 4.96 5.67 6.57
CA TYR A 50 4.34 5.55 7.89
C TYR A 50 3.08 6.40 8.05
N GLY A 51 2.17 5.93 8.89
CA GLY A 51 0.91 6.61 9.23
C GLY A 51 -0.10 5.65 9.84
N HIS A 52 -1.20 6.12 10.40
CA HIS A 52 -2.16 5.27 11.09
C HIS A 52 -2.83 4.22 10.17
N ARG A 53 -3.37 3.14 10.75
CA ARG A 53 -3.96 2.00 10.04
C ARG A 53 -4.91 2.36 8.89
N ALA A 54 -5.72 3.39 9.09
CA ALA A 54 -6.76 3.81 8.14
C ALA A 54 -6.34 4.93 7.19
N SER A 55 -5.06 5.28 7.10
CA SER A 55 -4.60 6.39 6.25
C SER A 55 -4.56 6.07 4.75
N GLY A 56 -4.80 4.82 4.35
CA GLY A 56 -4.89 4.39 2.95
C GLY A 56 -3.55 4.03 2.29
N LYS A 57 -2.46 3.86 3.06
CA LYS A 57 -1.11 3.55 2.54
C LYS A 57 -1.09 2.36 1.57
N SER A 58 -1.57 1.20 2.01
CA SER A 58 -1.64 -0.01 1.20
C SER A 58 -2.49 0.16 -0.05
N HIS A 59 -3.61 0.87 0.08
CA HIS A 59 -4.51 1.11 -1.05
C HIS A 59 -3.87 2.00 -2.12
N VAL A 60 -3.27 3.13 -1.73
CA VAL A 60 -2.53 4.01 -2.64
C VAL A 60 -1.41 3.25 -3.35
N MET A 61 -0.63 2.46 -2.60
CA MET A 61 0.47 1.68 -3.17
C MET A 61 -0.03 0.62 -4.17
N HIS A 62 -1.08 -0.11 -3.81
CA HIS A 62 -1.67 -1.13 -4.67
C HIS A 62 -2.26 -0.54 -5.96
N VAL A 63 -3.03 0.55 -5.85
CA VAL A 63 -3.60 1.23 -7.03
C VAL A 63 -2.50 1.75 -7.95
N LEU A 64 -1.47 2.41 -7.39
CA LEU A 64 -0.35 2.92 -8.18
C LEU A 64 0.38 1.81 -8.94
N LEU A 65 0.74 0.71 -8.28
CA LEU A 65 1.49 -0.37 -8.93
C LEU A 65 0.65 -1.13 -9.94
N LYS A 66 -0.64 -1.31 -9.67
CA LYS A 66 -1.56 -2.05 -10.54
C LYS A 66 -1.94 -1.25 -11.79
N GLU A 67 -2.36 0.01 -11.63
CA GLU A 67 -2.77 0.85 -12.76
C GLU A 67 -1.59 1.21 -13.67
N LEU A 68 -0.38 1.36 -13.11
CA LEU A 68 0.82 1.61 -13.89
C LEU A 68 1.49 0.33 -14.42
N GLU A 69 0.95 -0.84 -14.09
CA GLU A 69 1.48 -2.16 -14.46
C GLU A 69 2.98 -2.33 -14.16
N LEU A 70 3.42 -1.77 -13.03
CA LEU A 70 4.81 -1.88 -12.59
C LEU A 70 5.06 -3.28 -12.02
N PRO A 71 6.22 -3.90 -12.31
CA PRO A 71 6.52 -5.22 -11.77
C PRO A 71 6.70 -5.11 -10.26
N HIS A 72 5.82 -5.77 -9.50
CA HIS A 72 5.81 -5.64 -8.05
C HIS A 72 5.49 -6.95 -7.34
N ALA A 73 5.98 -7.07 -6.11
CA ALA A 73 5.68 -8.14 -5.17
C ALA A 73 5.11 -7.53 -3.89
N THR A 74 3.85 -7.82 -3.58
CA THR A 74 3.24 -7.44 -2.30
C THR A 74 3.38 -8.57 -1.30
N VAL A 75 4.02 -8.31 -0.17
CA VAL A 75 4.26 -9.30 0.88
C VAL A 75 3.72 -8.79 2.21
N SER A 76 2.87 -9.58 2.85
CA SER A 76 2.38 -9.31 4.20
C SER A 76 3.34 -9.90 5.23
N CYS A 77 3.95 -9.07 6.07
CA CYS A 77 4.83 -9.54 7.14
C CYS A 77 4.06 -10.33 8.24
N VAL A 78 2.72 -10.28 8.25
CA VAL A 78 1.90 -11.12 9.13
C VAL A 78 1.80 -12.55 8.61
N GLU A 79 1.71 -12.72 7.29
CA GLU A 79 1.60 -14.03 6.66
C GLU A 79 2.97 -14.74 6.61
N CYS A 80 4.04 -13.96 6.43
CA CYS A 80 5.40 -14.45 6.41
C CYS A 80 5.95 -14.64 7.83
N VAL A 81 5.57 -15.75 8.47
CA VAL A 81 6.07 -16.12 9.81
C VAL A 81 7.58 -16.44 9.79
N SER A 82 8.10 -16.88 8.64
CA SER A 82 9.53 -17.16 8.46
C SER A 82 10.13 -16.33 7.33
N VAL A 83 11.43 -16.05 7.44
CA VAL A 83 12.21 -15.37 6.40
C VAL A 83 12.21 -16.17 5.09
N ALA A 84 12.09 -17.50 5.19
CA ALA A 84 11.99 -18.39 4.04
C ALA A 84 10.77 -18.08 3.17
N LEU A 85 9.60 -17.96 3.80
CA LEU A 85 8.36 -17.65 3.10
C LEU A 85 8.40 -16.25 2.46
N LEU A 86 9.03 -15.29 3.12
CA LEU A 86 9.22 -13.95 2.57
C LEU A 86 10.04 -14.01 1.27
N PHE A 87 11.19 -14.69 1.28
CA PHE A 87 12.03 -14.85 0.09
C PHE A 87 11.33 -15.65 -1.01
N GLU A 88 10.61 -16.70 -0.66
CA GLU A 88 9.84 -17.53 -1.59
C GLU A 88 8.78 -16.70 -2.30
N GLN A 89 7.97 -15.93 -1.57
CA GLN A 89 6.95 -15.04 -2.12
C GLN A 89 7.52 -14.01 -3.09
N VAL A 90 8.66 -13.39 -2.74
CA VAL A 90 9.33 -12.42 -3.61
C VAL A 90 9.83 -13.08 -4.90
N LEU A 91 10.46 -14.26 -4.82
CA LEU A 91 10.92 -14.97 -6.02
C LEU A 91 9.76 -15.46 -6.88
N LEU A 92 8.69 -15.98 -6.26
CA LEU A 92 7.45 -16.38 -6.95
C LEU A 92 6.86 -15.23 -7.75
N SER A 93 6.77 -14.04 -7.14
CA SER A 93 6.13 -12.89 -7.77
C SER A 93 6.92 -12.34 -8.97
N PHE A 94 8.26 -12.45 -8.97
CA PHE A 94 9.09 -11.91 -10.06
C PHE A 94 9.50 -12.93 -11.11
N PHE A 95 9.77 -14.17 -10.71
CA PHE A 95 10.36 -15.19 -11.58
C PHE A 95 9.51 -16.47 -11.67
N GLY A 96 8.44 -16.60 -10.89
CA GLY A 96 7.54 -17.76 -10.89
C GLY A 96 8.02 -18.93 -10.03
N CYS A 97 7.31 -20.05 -10.15
CA CYS A 97 7.52 -21.25 -9.32
C CYS A 97 8.92 -21.87 -9.47
N ASP A 98 9.51 -21.79 -10.66
CA ASP A 98 10.82 -22.38 -10.94
C ASP A 98 11.91 -21.79 -10.04
N ALA A 99 11.90 -20.47 -9.84
CA ALA A 99 12.87 -19.80 -8.98
C ALA A 99 12.64 -20.07 -7.49
N ALA A 100 11.38 -20.15 -7.05
CA ALA A 100 11.05 -20.46 -5.66
C ALA A 100 11.45 -21.90 -5.28
N SER A 101 11.33 -22.85 -6.21
CA SER A 101 11.74 -24.25 -5.97
C SER A 101 13.26 -24.44 -5.76
N LEU A 102 14.07 -23.46 -6.16
CA LEU A 102 15.52 -23.47 -5.95
C LEU A 102 15.92 -23.09 -4.53
N LEU A 103 15.00 -22.53 -3.74
CA LEU A 103 15.27 -22.18 -2.36
C LEU A 103 15.41 -23.46 -1.51
N PRO A 104 16.47 -23.58 -0.71
CA PRO A 104 16.59 -24.66 0.26
C PRO A 104 15.55 -24.48 1.38
N HIS A 105 15.27 -25.56 2.14
CA HIS A 105 14.30 -25.55 3.24
C HIS A 105 14.55 -24.46 4.31
N SER A 106 15.80 -24.02 4.47
CA SER A 106 16.21 -22.90 5.34
C SER A 106 17.10 -21.95 4.55
N PRO A 107 16.54 -21.02 3.77
CA PRO A 107 17.30 -20.13 2.93
C PRO A 107 17.98 -19.05 3.78
N SER A 108 19.27 -18.86 3.55
CA SER A 108 19.98 -17.69 4.03
C SER A 108 19.75 -16.49 3.12
N LEU A 109 20.04 -15.27 3.60
CA LEU A 109 20.06 -14.07 2.77
C LEU A 109 20.98 -14.25 1.53
N SER A 110 22.14 -14.88 1.73
CA SER A 110 23.11 -15.13 0.66
C SER A 110 22.56 -16.07 -0.42
N ASP A 111 21.79 -17.09 -0.02
CA ASP A 111 21.13 -17.99 -0.98
C ASP A 111 20.09 -17.24 -1.80
N PHE A 112 19.27 -16.42 -1.15
CA PHE A 112 18.29 -15.58 -1.83
C PHE A 112 18.96 -14.63 -2.84
N VAL A 113 20.00 -13.90 -2.43
CA VAL A 113 20.74 -12.98 -3.33
C VAL A 113 21.37 -13.75 -4.51
N ARG A 114 21.96 -14.93 -4.26
CA ARG A 114 22.54 -15.77 -5.31
C ARG A 114 21.50 -16.22 -6.33
N ILE A 115 20.36 -16.75 -5.87
CA ILE A 115 19.27 -17.22 -6.74
C ILE A 115 18.68 -16.03 -7.51
N TYR A 116 18.46 -14.90 -6.84
CA TYR A 116 17.94 -13.70 -7.48
C TYR A 116 18.87 -13.21 -8.60
N LYS A 117 20.18 -13.10 -8.34
CA LYS A 117 21.19 -12.72 -9.35
C LYS A 117 21.23 -13.67 -10.55
N GLN A 118 21.09 -14.98 -10.30
CA GLN A 118 21.03 -15.99 -11.35
C GLN A 118 19.79 -15.79 -12.24
N GLN A 119 18.63 -15.52 -11.66
CA GLN A 119 17.39 -15.29 -12.39
C GLN A 119 17.37 -13.94 -13.13
N CYS A 120 18.00 -12.91 -12.56
CA CYS A 120 18.19 -11.62 -13.24
C CYS A 120 19.05 -11.72 -14.48
N SER A 121 20.07 -12.59 -14.45
CA SER A 121 20.92 -12.82 -15.62
C SER A 121 20.12 -13.44 -16.79
N GLN A 122 19.09 -14.22 -16.48
CA GLN A 122 18.19 -14.82 -17.47
C GLN A 122 17.07 -13.86 -17.90
N SER A 123 16.62 -13.01 -16.99
CA SER A 123 15.53 -12.05 -17.19
C SER A 123 15.91 -10.67 -16.63
N PRO A 124 16.70 -9.86 -17.37
CA PRO A 124 17.13 -8.56 -16.87
C PRO A 124 15.93 -7.62 -16.68
N ALA A 125 15.97 -6.84 -15.61
CA ALA A 125 14.93 -5.87 -15.30
C ALA A 125 14.93 -4.75 -16.35
N LYS A 126 13.91 -4.72 -17.22
CA LYS A 126 13.67 -3.59 -18.14
C LYS A 126 13.11 -2.36 -17.42
N GLN A 127 12.54 -2.57 -16.23
CA GLN A 127 11.90 -1.58 -15.38
C GLN A 127 12.19 -1.87 -13.91
N THR A 128 12.12 -0.85 -13.06
CA THR A 128 12.25 -0.96 -11.60
C THR A 128 11.25 -1.97 -11.02
N ARG A 129 11.75 -2.93 -10.24
CA ARG A 129 10.94 -3.90 -9.51
C ARG A 129 10.65 -3.41 -8.09
N TYR A 130 9.39 -3.44 -7.69
CA TYR A 130 8.96 -2.94 -6.38
C TYR A 130 8.64 -4.08 -5.43
N ILE A 131 9.21 -4.08 -4.24
CA ILE A 131 8.85 -5.01 -3.17
C ILE A 131 8.11 -4.22 -2.10
N VAL A 132 6.81 -4.44 -1.96
CA VAL A 132 5.98 -3.77 -0.96
C VAL A 132 5.80 -4.71 0.23
N MET A 133 6.32 -4.30 1.37
CA MET A 133 6.16 -5.04 2.63
C MET A 133 5.13 -4.36 3.52
N GLU A 134 4.04 -5.05 3.77
CA GLU A 134 2.97 -4.59 4.65
C GLU A 134 3.21 -4.98 6.10
N LYS A 135 2.88 -4.08 7.02
CA LYS A 135 3.08 -4.27 8.47
C LYS A 135 4.54 -4.55 8.81
N ALA A 136 5.42 -3.72 8.26
CA ALA A 136 6.86 -3.84 8.39
C ALA A 136 7.33 -3.82 9.86
N GLU A 137 6.51 -3.36 10.81
CA GLU A 137 6.80 -3.39 12.26
C GLU A 137 7.22 -4.76 12.79
N LEU A 138 6.75 -5.85 12.16
CA LEU A 138 7.08 -7.24 12.52
C LEU A 138 8.48 -7.68 12.09
N LEU A 139 9.07 -7.00 11.10
CA LEU A 139 10.43 -7.31 10.64
C LEU A 139 11.48 -7.04 11.71
N ARG A 140 11.17 -6.16 12.66
CA ARG A 140 12.04 -5.85 13.80
C ARG A 140 12.19 -7.02 14.77
N ASP A 141 11.18 -7.88 14.85
CA ASP A 141 11.10 -8.98 15.81
C ASP A 141 11.60 -10.31 15.21
N THR A 142 11.83 -10.38 13.89
CA THR A 142 12.16 -11.64 13.19
C THR A 142 13.65 -11.96 13.24
N ASP A 143 14.49 -11.15 12.59
CA ASP A 143 15.95 -11.32 12.54
C ASP A 143 16.60 -9.93 12.45
N ALA A 144 17.59 -9.68 13.30
CA ALA A 144 18.31 -8.41 13.37
C ALA A 144 19.00 -8.04 12.06
N ASN A 145 19.38 -9.02 11.24
CA ASN A 145 20.09 -8.78 9.97
C ASN A 145 19.15 -8.58 8.77
N LEU A 146 17.88 -8.97 8.89
CA LEU A 146 16.93 -8.94 7.77
C LEU A 146 16.60 -7.51 7.34
N LEU A 147 16.23 -6.65 8.29
CA LEU A 147 15.86 -5.27 7.98
C LEU A 147 17.02 -4.49 7.33
N PRO A 148 18.27 -4.48 7.88
CA PRO A 148 19.40 -3.85 7.21
C PRO A 148 19.69 -4.39 5.81
N ALA A 149 19.52 -5.70 5.61
CA ALA A 149 19.72 -6.33 4.32
C ALA A 149 18.66 -5.90 3.30
N LEU A 150 17.39 -5.81 3.69
CA LEU A 150 16.30 -5.38 2.82
C LEU A 150 16.45 -3.90 2.42
N LEU A 151 16.92 -3.04 3.33
CA LEU A 151 17.16 -1.62 3.03
C LEU A 151 18.25 -1.40 1.98
N ARG A 152 19.23 -2.32 1.90
CA ARG A 152 20.35 -2.31 0.94
C ARG A 152 20.19 -3.37 -0.17
N LEU A 153 18.99 -3.91 -0.36
CA LEU A 153 18.80 -5.03 -1.26
C LEU A 153 19.19 -4.70 -2.71
N GLN A 154 18.95 -3.47 -3.15
CA GLN A 154 19.35 -2.96 -4.46
C GLN A 154 20.87 -3.12 -4.70
N GLU A 155 21.69 -2.86 -3.68
CA GLU A 155 23.16 -3.01 -3.73
C GLU A 155 23.58 -4.48 -3.66
N LEU A 156 22.95 -5.28 -2.80
CA LEU A 156 23.29 -6.69 -2.64
C LEU A 156 23.03 -7.50 -3.91
N VAL A 157 21.93 -7.19 -4.59
CA VAL A 157 21.45 -7.89 -5.79
C VAL A 157 22.02 -7.28 -7.07
N GLU A 158 22.47 -6.02 -7.05
CA GLU A 158 22.95 -5.28 -8.22
C GLU A 158 21.89 -5.19 -9.33
N ASP A 159 20.62 -5.03 -8.95
CA ASP A 159 19.48 -4.89 -9.87
C ASP A 159 18.61 -3.70 -9.46
N ASN A 160 17.78 -3.19 -10.37
CA ASN A 160 16.91 -2.05 -10.12
C ASN A 160 15.68 -2.45 -9.29
N ILE A 161 15.88 -2.56 -7.97
CA ILE A 161 14.86 -2.93 -7.00
C ILE A 161 14.66 -1.79 -6.02
N THR A 162 13.39 -1.48 -5.72
CA THR A 162 13.02 -0.58 -4.62
C THR A 162 12.18 -1.34 -3.60
N VAL A 163 12.60 -1.31 -2.33
CA VAL A 163 11.85 -1.88 -1.21
C VAL A 163 11.00 -0.80 -0.55
N ILE A 164 9.69 -1.01 -0.50
CA ILE A 164 8.73 -0.10 0.12
C ILE A 164 8.21 -0.73 1.40
N LEU A 165 8.48 -0.10 2.53
CA LEU A 165 8.09 -0.54 3.86
C LEU A 165 6.85 0.23 4.30
N LEU A 166 5.73 -0.46 4.56
CA LEU A 166 4.52 0.16 5.09
C LEU A 166 4.39 -0.17 6.58
N SER A 167 4.33 0.84 7.44
CA SER A 167 4.14 0.65 8.88
C SER A 167 3.20 1.69 9.51
N GLU A 168 2.67 1.36 10.68
CA GLU A 168 2.00 2.32 11.56
C GLU A 168 2.96 3.05 12.49
N ILE A 169 4.18 2.51 12.65
CA ILE A 169 5.16 2.98 13.61
C ILE A 169 6.17 3.90 12.90
N ALA A 170 6.57 4.97 13.58
CA ALA A 170 7.62 5.86 13.08
C ALA A 170 8.99 5.15 12.98
N TRP A 171 9.79 5.57 12.01
CA TRP A 171 11.08 4.96 11.68
C TRP A 171 12.07 4.94 12.86
N ASP A 172 12.01 5.89 13.79
CA ASP A 172 12.93 5.92 14.93
C ASP A 172 12.88 4.63 15.79
N LYS A 173 11.75 3.91 15.78
CA LYS A 173 11.62 2.62 16.48
C LYS A 173 12.09 1.41 15.67
N PHE A 174 12.60 1.62 14.47
CA PHE A 174 13.17 0.58 13.59
C PHE A 174 14.69 0.56 13.61
N ARG A 175 15.34 1.63 14.08
CA ARG A 175 16.80 1.72 14.08
C ARG A 175 17.43 0.61 14.93
N PRO A 176 18.22 -0.29 14.34
CA PRO A 176 18.97 -1.27 15.10
C PRO A 176 20.18 -0.62 15.78
N ASN A 177 20.68 -1.24 16.85
CA ASN A 177 21.82 -0.74 17.62
C ASN A 177 23.12 -0.65 16.79
N THR A 178 23.24 -1.45 15.73
CA THR A 178 24.39 -1.50 14.83
C THR A 178 24.31 -0.49 13.68
N GLY A 179 23.26 0.32 13.61
CA GLY A 179 22.99 1.22 12.49
C GLY A 179 22.48 0.49 11.24
N CYS A 180 21.83 1.23 10.34
CA CYS A 180 21.34 0.71 9.07
C CYS A 180 21.28 1.82 8.01
N PHE A 181 21.04 1.44 6.76
CA PHE A 181 20.81 2.41 5.68
C PHE A 181 19.49 3.16 5.93
N GLU A 182 19.52 4.49 5.89
CA GLU A 182 18.33 5.33 6.15
C GLU A 182 17.42 5.37 4.91
N PRO A 183 16.20 4.80 4.99
CA PRO A 183 15.24 4.86 3.90
C PRO A 183 14.66 6.27 3.75
N LEU A 184 14.09 6.54 2.59
CA LEU A 184 13.36 7.77 2.38
C LEU A 184 12.03 7.74 3.14
N LEU A 185 11.87 8.63 4.12
CA LEU A 185 10.69 8.68 4.98
C LEU A 185 9.54 9.45 4.32
N LEU A 186 8.36 8.85 4.25
CA LEU A 186 7.16 9.47 3.71
C LEU A 186 5.99 9.28 4.67
N HIS A 187 5.42 10.40 5.12
CA HIS A 187 4.31 10.41 6.06
C HIS A 187 2.95 10.44 5.35
N PHE A 188 2.06 9.52 5.73
CA PHE A 188 0.65 9.52 5.35
C PHE A 188 -0.20 10.05 6.51
N PRO A 189 -0.66 11.31 6.45
CA PRO A 189 -1.46 11.92 7.52
C PRO A 189 -2.84 11.26 7.63
N ASP A 190 -3.48 11.44 8.78
CA ASP A 190 -4.89 11.06 8.95
C ASP A 190 -5.80 11.88 8.05
N TYR A 191 -6.95 11.30 7.68
CA TYR A 191 -7.98 12.04 6.98
C TYR A 191 -8.66 13.06 7.89
N SER A 192 -8.79 14.28 7.40
CA SER A 192 -9.63 15.31 8.00
C SER A 192 -11.11 14.96 7.88
N LYS A 193 -11.96 15.60 8.69
CA LYS A 193 -13.42 15.41 8.61
C LYS A 193 -13.97 15.69 7.20
N GLY A 194 -13.44 16.71 6.52
CA GLY A 194 -13.87 17.07 5.17
C GLY A 194 -13.49 16.01 4.14
N GLU A 195 -12.27 15.49 4.20
CA GLU A 195 -11.81 14.42 3.31
C GLU A 195 -12.59 13.12 3.54
N LEU A 196 -12.85 12.74 4.81
CA LEU A 196 -13.68 11.59 5.12
C LEU A 196 -15.12 11.74 4.59
N GLN A 197 -15.70 12.94 4.70
CA GLN A 197 -17.03 13.20 4.14
C GLN A 197 -17.02 13.02 2.63
N GLN A 198 -16.02 13.55 1.93
CA GLN A 198 -15.88 13.39 0.48
C GLN A 198 -15.76 11.91 0.10
N ILE A 199 -14.86 11.17 0.73
CA ILE A 199 -14.64 9.74 0.46
C ILE A 199 -15.91 8.94 0.70
N LEU A 200 -16.51 9.06 1.89
CA LEU A 200 -17.72 8.30 2.25
C LEU A 200 -18.93 8.68 1.38
N SER A 201 -19.00 9.91 0.88
CA SER A 201 -20.12 10.35 0.02
C SER A 201 -20.10 9.75 -1.38
N GLN A 202 -18.97 9.19 -1.83
CA GLN A 202 -18.84 8.56 -3.15
C GLN A 202 -19.55 7.21 -3.21
N ASP A 203 -19.55 6.45 -2.11
CA ASP A 203 -20.18 5.12 -1.99
C ASP A 203 -21.70 5.18 -1.76
N ARG A 204 -22.37 6.16 -2.37
CA ARG A 204 -23.81 6.41 -2.21
C ARG A 204 -24.64 5.32 -2.89
N HIS A 205 -25.61 4.77 -2.16
CA HIS A 205 -26.63 3.90 -2.76
C HIS A 205 -27.53 4.68 -3.75
N PRO A 206 -27.87 4.12 -4.93
CA PRO A 206 -28.62 4.83 -5.98
C PRO A 206 -30.00 5.35 -5.53
N SER A 207 -30.59 4.80 -4.47
CA SER A 207 -31.91 5.18 -3.95
C SER A 207 -31.97 6.54 -3.24
N TYR A 208 -30.84 7.10 -2.80
CA TYR A 208 -30.82 8.35 -2.01
C TYR A 208 -30.29 9.50 -2.83
N SER A 209 -30.78 10.74 -2.65
CA SER A 209 -30.15 11.92 -3.28
C SER A 209 -28.76 12.19 -2.68
N ALA A 210 -27.86 12.78 -3.49
CA ALA A 210 -26.50 13.09 -3.04
C ALA A 210 -26.48 14.07 -1.85
N GLU A 211 -27.38 15.04 -1.84
CA GLU A 211 -27.52 16.03 -0.77
C GLU A 211 -27.95 15.41 0.56
N LEU A 212 -28.92 14.48 0.50
CA LEU A 212 -29.42 13.79 1.69
C LEU A 212 -28.35 12.86 2.27
N TYR A 213 -27.65 12.12 1.43
CA TYR A 213 -26.57 11.24 1.87
C TYR A 213 -25.38 12.02 2.44
N SER A 214 -24.97 13.12 1.81
CA SER A 214 -23.91 13.99 2.33
C SER A 214 -24.28 14.61 3.68
N SER A 215 -25.54 15.01 3.87
CA SER A 215 -26.05 15.52 5.14
C SER A 215 -26.02 14.43 6.24
N TYR A 216 -26.44 13.22 5.91
CA TYR A 216 -26.35 12.05 6.80
C TYR A 216 -24.91 11.76 7.23
N ILE A 217 -23.96 11.71 6.29
CA ILE A 217 -22.53 11.50 6.59
C ILE A 217 -21.98 12.62 7.48
N ASN A 218 -22.36 13.88 7.25
CA ASN A 218 -21.91 14.99 8.09
C ASN A 218 -22.40 14.86 9.54
N ILE A 219 -23.65 14.40 9.75
CA ILE A 219 -24.20 14.12 11.09
C ILE A 219 -23.44 12.96 11.73
N LEU A 220 -23.24 11.86 10.99
CA LEU A 220 -22.49 10.68 11.46
C LEU A 220 -21.07 11.07 11.89
N LEU A 221 -20.34 11.79 11.03
CA LEU A 221 -19.01 12.30 11.35
C LEU A 221 -19.05 13.32 12.50
N GLY A 222 -20.13 14.07 12.68
CA GLY A 222 -20.31 14.95 13.83
C GLY A 222 -20.27 14.21 15.17
N VAL A 223 -20.82 13.00 15.23
CA VAL A 223 -20.87 12.17 16.44
C VAL A 223 -19.60 11.32 16.57
N PHE A 224 -19.23 10.58 15.52
CA PHE A 224 -18.23 9.53 15.60
C PHE A 224 -16.78 9.99 15.36
N TYR A 225 -16.54 11.11 14.69
CA TYR A 225 -15.17 11.53 14.32
C TYR A 225 -14.25 11.78 15.53
N SER A 226 -14.83 12.15 16.68
CA SER A 226 -14.08 12.34 17.92
C SER A 226 -13.58 11.03 18.53
N VAL A 227 -14.23 9.91 18.23
CA VAL A 227 -13.97 8.59 18.82
C VAL A 227 -13.30 7.65 17.82
N CYS A 228 -13.76 7.63 16.57
CA CYS A 228 -13.28 6.74 15.52
C CYS A 228 -12.87 7.54 14.28
N ARG A 229 -11.62 7.34 13.85
CA ARG A 229 -11.07 7.88 12.60
C ARG A 229 -10.74 6.79 11.58
N ASP A 230 -11.08 5.53 11.87
CA ASP A 230 -10.86 4.44 10.92
C ASP A 230 -11.93 4.53 9.82
N LEU A 231 -11.49 4.82 8.59
CA LEU A 231 -12.34 4.92 7.42
C LEU A 231 -13.19 3.66 7.20
N ARG A 232 -12.66 2.47 7.47
CA ARG A 232 -13.39 1.20 7.27
C ARG A 232 -14.53 1.06 8.28
N GLU A 233 -14.28 1.42 9.53
CA GLU A 233 -15.31 1.41 10.58
C GLU A 233 -16.37 2.46 10.31
N LEU A 234 -15.97 3.67 9.89
CA LEU A 234 -16.92 4.72 9.52
C LEU A 234 -17.75 4.36 8.29
N HIS A 235 -17.17 3.66 7.31
CA HIS A 235 -17.89 3.12 6.16
C HIS A 235 -18.85 1.99 6.57
N HIS A 236 -18.45 1.12 7.49
CA HIS A 236 -19.35 0.10 8.03
C HIS A 236 -20.53 0.74 8.78
N LEU A 237 -20.28 1.71 9.66
CA LEU A 237 -21.31 2.44 10.38
C LEU A 237 -22.25 3.20 9.45
N SER A 238 -21.72 3.82 8.38
CA SER A 238 -22.55 4.55 7.42
C SER A 238 -23.50 3.61 6.67
N SER A 239 -23.04 2.44 6.24
CA SER A 239 -23.85 1.43 5.54
C SER A 239 -24.91 0.80 6.46
N VAL A 240 -24.56 0.48 7.71
CA VAL A 240 -25.51 -0.05 8.70
C VAL A 240 -26.59 0.98 9.03
N GLY A 241 -26.23 2.23 9.31
CA GLY A 241 -27.22 3.26 9.64
C GLY A 241 -28.13 3.61 8.45
N ALA A 242 -27.61 3.59 7.21
CA ALA A 242 -28.41 3.77 6.01
C ALA A 242 -29.33 2.57 5.70
N GLY A 243 -28.92 1.34 6.07
CA GLY A 243 -29.72 0.14 5.98
C GLY A 243 -30.85 0.09 7.02
N ALA A 244 -30.58 0.51 8.26
CA ALA A 244 -31.60 0.63 9.31
C ALA A 244 -32.72 1.62 8.94
N ALA A 245 -32.37 2.73 8.29
CA ALA A 245 -33.34 3.69 7.76
C ALA A 245 -34.23 3.11 6.61
N ASN A 246 -33.75 2.09 5.91
CA ASN A 246 -34.52 1.38 4.88
C ASN A 246 -35.38 0.23 5.46
N GLY A 247 -34.92 -0.42 6.54
CA GLY A 247 -35.59 -1.54 7.20
C GLY A 247 -36.95 -1.23 7.82
N GLU A 248 -37.32 0.06 7.96
CA GLU A 248 -38.66 0.47 8.41
C GLU A 248 -39.70 0.53 7.27
N LYS A 249 -39.32 0.30 6.00
CA LYS A 249 -40.26 0.27 4.87
C LYS A 249 -40.70 -1.13 4.42
N GLU A 250 -40.20 -2.21 5.00
CA GLU A 250 -40.62 -3.59 4.71
C GLU A 250 -41.51 -4.20 5.81
N GLN A 251 -42.45 -3.42 6.37
CA GLN A 251 -43.56 -3.97 7.16
C GLN A 251 -44.92 -3.49 6.65
N GLY A 252 -45.53 -4.31 5.79
CA GLY A 252 -46.99 -4.45 5.62
C GLY A 252 -47.53 -4.26 4.19
N PRO A 253 -48.60 -4.97 3.77
CA PRO A 253 -49.51 -5.77 4.59
C PRO A 253 -49.47 -7.28 4.32
N LEU A 254 -49.83 -8.04 5.35
CA LEU A 254 -50.38 -9.38 5.23
C LEU A 254 -51.44 -9.41 4.11
N ARG A 255 -51.31 -10.35 3.19
CA ARG A 255 -52.43 -10.84 2.39
C ARG A 255 -52.76 -12.25 2.86
N GLU A 256 -54.04 -12.39 3.20
CA GLU A 256 -54.78 -13.61 3.54
C GLU A 256 -54.56 -14.75 2.52
#